data_AF-A0A1C5VPU0-F1
#
_entry.id   AF-A0A1C5VPU0-F1
#
_cell.length_a   1.000
_cell.length_b   1.000
_cell.length_c   1.000
_cell.angle_alpha   90.00
_cell.angle_beta   90.00
_cell.angle_gamma   90.00
#
_symmetry.space_group_name_H-M   'P 1'
#
loop_
_entity.id
_entity.type
_entity.pdbx_description
1 polymer ?
#
loop_
_entity_poly.entity_id
_entity_poly.type
_entity_poly.pdbx_seq_one_letter_code
_entity_poly.pdbx_strand_id
1 'polypeptide(L)'
;MLLLICNRELLFIGKRKDEDDMAKSTKTYEERIRALEKKEQESIEATKKLIAQRKELEKRKKAEEGKKRTHRLCQIGGAVESVLGCPIEEEDLPKLIGFLKRQETNGKFFSKAMQKEPLTDMEEV
;
A
#
# COMPACT_ATOMS: atom_id res chain seq x y z
N MET A 1 50.60 30.87 -55.46
CA MET A 1 49.15 31.03 -55.17
C MET A 1 48.39 29.71 -55.08
N LEU A 2 48.56 28.76 -56.02
CA LEU A 2 47.84 27.47 -56.00
C LEU A 2 48.00 26.66 -54.68
N LEU A 3 49.20 26.58 -54.12
CA LEU A 3 49.46 25.77 -52.92
C LEU A 3 48.75 26.29 -51.65
N LEU A 4 48.54 27.61 -51.55
CA LEU A 4 47.80 28.25 -50.46
C LEU A 4 46.29 28.01 -50.56
N ILE A 5 45.77 27.87 -51.77
CA ILE A 5 44.35 27.59 -52.03
C ILE A 5 44.05 26.14 -51.65
N CYS A 6 44.89 25.19 -52.06
CA CYS A 6 44.72 23.77 -51.71
C CYS A 6 44.75 23.53 -50.19
N ASN A 7 45.66 24.18 -49.45
CA ASN A 7 45.72 24.04 -48.00
C ASN A 7 44.48 24.63 -47.29
N ARG A 8 43.91 25.72 -47.82
CA ARG A 8 42.71 26.34 -47.25
C ARG A 8 41.45 25.49 -47.51
N GLU A 9 41.35 24.85 -48.67
CA GLU A 9 40.26 23.91 -48.98
C GLU A 9 40.34 22.64 -48.13
N LEU A 10 41.52 22.06 -47.93
CA LEU A 10 41.71 20.89 -47.07
C LEU A 10 41.33 21.19 -45.61
N LEU A 11 41.68 22.37 -45.09
CA LEU A 11 41.34 22.79 -43.74
C LEU A 11 39.82 23.04 -43.57
N PHE A 12 39.15 23.49 -44.63
CA PHE A 12 37.70 23.67 -44.65
C PHE A 12 36.95 22.34 -44.73
N ILE A 13 37.45 21.37 -45.52
CA ILE A 13 36.91 20.01 -45.60
C ILE A 13 37.07 19.28 -44.26
N GLY A 14 38.24 19.41 -43.62
CA GLY A 14 38.49 18.84 -42.29
C GLY A 14 37.50 19.36 -41.24
N LYS A 15 37.34 20.68 -41.13
CA LYS A 15 36.40 21.29 -40.17
C LYS A 15 34.95 20.86 -40.38
N ARG A 16 34.49 20.74 -41.63
CA ARG A 16 33.13 20.25 -41.92
C ARG A 16 32.93 18.80 -41.51
N LYS A 17 33.94 17.95 -41.72
CA LYS A 17 33.88 16.54 -41.32
C LYS A 17 33.78 16.39 -39.80
N ASP A 18 34.55 17.19 -39.05
CA ASP A 18 34.50 17.18 -37.58
C ASP A 18 33.14 17.67 -37.05
N GLU A 19 32.55 18.72 -37.65
CA GLU A 19 31.21 19.21 -37.30
C GLU A 19 30.11 18.19 -37.60
N ASP A 20 30.16 17.51 -38.75
CA ASP A 20 29.20 16.47 -39.13
C ASP A 20 29.29 15.23 -38.22
N ASP A 21 30.49 14.80 -37.85
CA ASP A 21 30.69 13.66 -36.96
C ASP A 21 30.27 14.00 -35.52
N MET A 22 30.51 15.24 -35.07
CA MET A 22 29.99 15.72 -33.79
C MET A 22 28.47 15.83 -33.80
N ALA A 23 27.86 16.32 -34.88
CA ALA A 23 26.41 16.40 -35.03
C ALA A 23 25.73 15.01 -35.05
N LYS A 24 26.34 14.00 -35.68
CA LYS A 24 25.84 12.60 -35.66
C LYS A 24 25.93 11.97 -34.27
N SER A 25 27.00 12.25 -33.53
CA SER A 25 27.20 11.80 -32.15
C SER A 25 26.18 12.43 -31.20
N THR A 26 25.96 13.76 -31.29
CA THR A 26 24.95 14.46 -30.48
C THR A 26 23.53 13.95 -30.77
N LYS A 27 23.18 13.70 -32.04
CA LYS A 27 21.89 13.11 -32.43
C LYS A 27 21.68 11.70 -31.85
N THR A 28 22.73 10.88 -31.76
CA THR A 28 22.65 9.55 -31.13
C THR A 28 22.54 9.62 -29.61
N TYR A 29 23.10 10.64 -28.94
CA TYR A 29 22.84 10.88 -27.51
C TYR A 29 21.40 11.34 -27.25
N GLU A 30 20.86 12.25 -28.06
CA GLU A 30 19.47 12.72 -27.95
C GLU A 30 18.45 11.58 -28.14
N GLU A 31 18.69 10.65 -29.05
CA GLU A 31 17.85 9.45 -29.22
C GLU A 31 17.91 8.52 -28.01
N ARG A 32 19.08 8.35 -27.40
CA ARG A 32 19.25 7.56 -26.17
C ARG A 32 18.56 8.21 -24.98
N ILE A 33 18.62 9.54 -24.85
CA ILE A 33 17.92 10.29 -23.81
C ILE A 33 16.41 10.10 -23.95
N ARG A 34 15.85 10.28 -25.16
CA ARG A 34 14.41 10.06 -25.42
C ARG A 34 13.95 8.61 -25.13
N ALA A 35 14.79 7.62 -25.43
CA ALA A 35 14.48 6.22 -25.11
C ALA A 35 14.45 5.96 -23.59
N LEU A 36 15.37 6.58 -22.84
CA LEU A 36 15.38 6.49 -21.38
C LEU A 36 14.17 7.21 -20.76
N GLU A 37 13.82 8.41 -21.22
CA GLU A 37 12.64 9.16 -20.78
C GLU A 37 11.35 8.39 -21.04
N LYS A 38 11.22 7.76 -22.23
CA LYS A 38 10.05 6.92 -22.53
C LYS A 38 9.95 5.74 -21.58
N LYS A 39 11.06 5.07 -21.29
CA LYS A 39 11.10 3.94 -20.34
C LYS A 39 10.78 4.39 -18.90
N GLU A 40 11.24 5.56 -18.51
CA GLU A 40 10.91 6.17 -17.22
C GLU A 40 9.42 6.46 -17.11
N GLN A 41 8.83 7.07 -18.14
CA GLN A 41 7.40 7.36 -18.19
C GLN A 41 6.54 6.09 -18.12
N GLU A 42 6.89 5.05 -18.88
CA GLU A 42 6.23 3.74 -18.83
C GLU A 42 6.30 3.12 -17.42
N SER A 43 7.46 3.24 -16.76
CA SER A 43 7.65 2.77 -15.38
C SER A 43 6.80 3.55 -14.38
N ILE A 44 6.71 4.87 -14.53
CA ILE A 44 5.86 5.74 -13.70
C ILE A 44 4.38 5.35 -13.86
N GLU A 45 3.92 5.13 -15.09
CA GLU A 45 2.55 4.71 -15.36
C GLU A 45 2.24 3.31 -14.81
N ALA A 46 3.15 2.36 -14.96
CA ALA A 46 3.03 1.03 -14.37
C ALA A 46 2.94 1.13 -12.83
N THR A 47 3.79 1.95 -12.22
CA THR A 47 3.80 2.17 -10.77
C THR A 47 2.49 2.81 -10.29
N LYS A 48 1.97 3.82 -11.01
CA LYS A 48 0.66 4.43 -10.72
C LYS A 48 -0.47 3.40 -10.76
N LYS A 49 -0.49 2.52 -11.77
CA LYS A 49 -1.48 1.43 -11.88
C LYS A 49 -1.37 0.45 -10.70
N LEU A 50 -0.17 0.06 -10.33
CA LEU A 50 0.06 -0.83 -9.18
C LEU A 50 -0.38 -0.20 -7.86
N ILE A 51 -0.10 1.08 -7.64
CA ILE A 51 -0.55 1.82 -6.45
C ILE A 51 -2.08 1.85 -6.41
N ALA A 52 -2.74 2.13 -7.54
CA ALA A 52 -4.20 2.11 -7.62
C ALA A 52 -4.79 0.73 -7.32
N GLN A 53 -4.21 -0.34 -7.88
CA GLN A 53 -4.61 -1.72 -7.60
C GLN A 53 -4.43 -2.10 -6.13
N ARG A 54 -3.30 -1.73 -5.51
CA ARG A 54 -3.06 -1.96 -4.07
C ARG A 54 -4.12 -1.27 -3.21
N LYS A 55 -4.41 -0.01 -3.47
CA LYS A 55 -5.45 0.75 -2.74
C LYS A 55 -6.83 0.09 -2.86
N GLU A 56 -7.17 -0.41 -4.05
CA GLU A 56 -8.44 -1.11 -4.27
C GLU A 56 -8.48 -2.45 -3.51
N LEU A 57 -7.41 -3.24 -3.57
CA LEU A 57 -7.31 -4.49 -2.82
C LEU A 57 -7.38 -4.28 -1.30
N GLU A 58 -6.72 -3.24 -0.78
CA GLU A 58 -6.81 -2.87 0.65
C GLU A 58 -8.23 -2.50 1.06
N LYS A 59 -8.96 -1.73 0.23
CA LYS A 59 -10.37 -1.41 0.49
C LYS A 59 -11.24 -2.66 0.54
N ARG A 60 -11.04 -3.60 -0.39
CA ARG A 60 -11.79 -4.87 -0.42
C ARG A 60 -11.49 -5.73 0.80
N LYS A 61 -10.22 -5.84 1.19
CA LYS A 61 -9.81 -6.57 2.40
C LYS A 61 -10.47 -5.98 3.65
N LYS A 62 -10.43 -4.65 3.81
CA LYS A 62 -11.10 -3.95 4.93
C LYS A 62 -12.61 -4.20 4.94
N ALA A 63 -13.25 -4.18 3.77
CA ALA A 63 -14.68 -4.47 3.66
C ALA A 63 -15.02 -5.92 4.04
N GLU A 64 -14.19 -6.89 3.63
CA GLU A 64 -14.37 -8.31 3.96
C GLU A 64 -14.15 -8.57 5.46
N GLU A 65 -13.08 -8.01 6.04
CA GLU A 65 -12.80 -8.06 7.47
C GLU A 65 -13.93 -7.40 8.29
N GLY A 66 -14.46 -6.28 7.80
CA GLY A 66 -15.64 -5.62 8.37
C GLY A 66 -16.87 -6.53 8.38
N LYS A 67 -17.19 -7.20 7.26
CA LYS A 67 -18.30 -8.15 7.19
C LYS A 67 -18.13 -9.33 8.16
N LYS A 68 -16.93 -9.93 8.20
CA LYS A 68 -16.63 -11.03 9.13
C LYS A 68 -16.75 -10.58 10.59
N ARG A 69 -16.33 -9.35 10.92
CA ARG A 69 -16.47 -8.77 12.26
C ARG A 69 -17.94 -8.56 12.62
N THR A 70 -18.72 -7.90 11.76
CA THR A 70 -20.15 -7.64 12.01
C THR A 70 -20.93 -8.94 12.16
N HIS A 71 -20.72 -9.92 11.28
CA HIS A 71 -21.38 -11.22 11.37
C HIS A 71 -21.09 -11.92 12.72
N ARG A 72 -19.83 -11.94 13.15
CA ARG A 72 -19.44 -12.47 14.47
C ARG A 72 -20.11 -11.73 15.63
N LEU A 73 -20.21 -10.40 15.57
CA LEU A 73 -20.87 -9.62 16.63
C LEU A 73 -22.37 -9.94 16.71
N CYS A 74 -23.04 -10.10 15.56
CA CYS A 74 -24.43 -10.55 15.51
C CYS A 74 -24.61 -11.95 16.09
N GLN A 75 -23.71 -12.88 15.78
CA GLN A 75 -23.73 -14.24 16.35
C GLN A 75 -23.58 -14.23 17.88
N ILE A 76 -22.72 -13.34 18.41
CA ILE A 76 -22.61 -13.17 19.87
C ILE A 76 -23.93 -12.67 20.45
N GLY A 77 -24.57 -11.67 19.84
CA GLY A 77 -25.90 -11.19 20.25
C GLY A 77 -26.94 -12.32 20.30
N GLY A 78 -27.06 -13.07 19.20
CA GLY A 78 -27.98 -14.21 19.14
C GLY A 78 -27.66 -15.32 20.15
N ALA A 79 -26.39 -15.54 20.48
CA ALA A 79 -26.01 -16.48 21.53
C ALA A 79 -26.47 -16.01 22.91
N VAL A 80 -26.39 -14.71 23.22
CA VAL A 80 -26.90 -14.16 24.48
C VAL A 80 -28.43 -14.25 24.54
N GLU A 81 -29.13 -13.88 23.47
CA GLU A 81 -30.59 -14.01 23.38
C GLU A 81 -31.05 -15.46 23.52
N SER A 82 -30.32 -16.42 22.93
CA SER A 82 -30.61 -17.85 23.07
C SER A 82 -30.49 -18.34 24.50
N VAL A 83 -29.63 -17.74 25.32
CA VAL A 83 -29.49 -18.07 26.75
C VAL A 83 -30.61 -17.44 27.57
N LEU A 84 -31.03 -16.22 27.22
CA LEU A 84 -32.11 -15.51 27.93
C LEU A 84 -33.52 -15.97 27.53
N GLY A 85 -33.69 -16.51 26.31
CA GLY A 85 -34.99 -16.91 25.76
C GLY A 85 -35.88 -15.73 25.33
N CYS A 86 -35.33 -14.52 25.26
CA CYS A 86 -36.02 -13.29 24.85
C CYS A 86 -35.08 -12.39 24.02
N PRO A 87 -35.63 -11.52 23.15
CA PRO A 87 -34.82 -10.54 22.42
C PRO A 87 -34.19 -9.52 23.39
N ILE A 88 -33.02 -8.99 23.03
CA ILE A 88 -32.34 -7.93 23.79
C ILE A 88 -32.52 -6.60 23.05
N GLU A 89 -33.15 -5.64 23.71
CA GLU A 89 -33.32 -4.28 23.19
C GLU A 89 -32.17 -3.36 23.62
N GLU A 90 -32.08 -2.17 23.01
CA GLU A 90 -31.01 -1.19 23.33
C GLU A 90 -30.99 -0.78 24.82
N GLU A 91 -32.15 -0.77 25.46
CA GLU A 91 -32.36 -0.43 26.88
C GLU A 91 -31.73 -1.43 27.85
N ASP A 92 -31.51 -2.67 27.40
CA ASP A 92 -30.91 -3.74 28.21
C ASP A 92 -29.38 -3.80 28.10
N LEU A 93 -28.80 -3.12 27.11
CA LEU A 93 -27.35 -3.08 26.92
C LEU A 93 -26.59 -2.58 28.16
N PRO A 94 -27.01 -1.52 28.88
CA PRO A 94 -26.35 -1.10 30.12
C PRO A 94 -26.37 -2.19 31.20
N LYS A 95 -27.46 -2.95 31.32
CA LYS A 95 -27.58 -4.05 32.30
C LYS A 95 -26.64 -5.19 31.93
N LEU A 96 -26.58 -5.57 30.65
CA LEU A 96 -25.68 -6.60 30.14
C LEU A 96 -24.20 -6.23 30.36
N ILE A 97 -23.82 -4.99 30.04
CA ILE A 97 -22.45 -4.49 30.29
C ILE A 97 -22.15 -4.50 31.79
N GLY A 98 -23.09 -4.04 32.62
CA GLY A 98 -22.95 -4.05 34.08
C GLY A 98 -22.75 -5.46 34.63
N PHE A 99 -23.50 -6.44 34.12
CA PHE A 99 -23.34 -7.85 34.45
C PHE A 99 -21.94 -8.36 34.08
N LEU A 100 -21.50 -8.19 32.84
CA LEU A 100 -20.19 -8.66 32.38
C LEU A 100 -19.04 -8.04 33.18
N LYS A 101 -19.10 -6.73 33.45
CA LYS A 101 -18.11 -6.06 34.30
C LYS A 101 -18.08 -6.64 35.72
N ARG A 102 -19.24 -6.90 36.31
CA ARG A 102 -19.33 -7.52 37.63
C ARG A 102 -18.76 -8.94 37.64
N GLN A 103 -18.95 -9.72 36.57
CA GLN A 103 -18.32 -11.04 36.42
C GLN A 103 -16.79 -10.94 36.38
N GLU A 104 -16.24 -9.90 35.76
CA GLU A 104 -14.80 -9.66 35.76
C GLU A 104 -14.28 -9.25 37.14
N THR A 105 -14.96 -8.34 37.83
CA THR A 105 -14.56 -7.90 39.18
C THR A 105 -14.68 -9.01 40.23
N ASN A 106 -15.70 -9.86 40.15
CA ASN A 106 -15.97 -10.89 41.17
C ASN A 106 -15.04 -12.10 41.09
N GLY A 107 -14.21 -12.23 40.05
CA GLY A 107 -13.28 -13.36 39.92
C GLY A 107 -12.82 -13.70 38.51
N LYS A 108 -12.93 -12.75 37.56
CA LYS A 108 -12.64 -12.96 36.12
C LYS A 108 -13.47 -14.08 35.50
N PHE A 109 -14.72 -14.26 35.95
CA PHE A 109 -15.54 -15.41 35.56
C PHE A 109 -15.79 -15.46 34.06
N PHE A 110 -15.99 -14.31 33.42
CA PHE A 110 -16.25 -14.26 31.99
C PHE A 110 -14.96 -14.55 31.20
N SER A 111 -13.84 -13.90 31.53
CA SER A 111 -12.55 -14.18 30.90
C SER A 111 -12.09 -15.63 31.07
N LYS A 112 -12.31 -16.25 32.24
CA LYS A 112 -12.03 -17.67 32.49
C LYS A 112 -12.87 -18.59 31.61
N ALA A 113 -14.18 -18.37 31.57
CA ALA A 113 -15.09 -19.15 30.75
C ALA A 113 -14.73 -19.05 29.25
N MET A 114 -14.25 -17.88 28.82
CA MET A 114 -13.82 -17.63 27.45
C MET A 114 -12.37 -18.05 27.16
N GLN A 115 -11.63 -18.57 28.16
CA GLN A 115 -10.19 -18.88 28.05
C GLN A 115 -9.38 -17.67 27.55
N LYS A 116 -9.72 -16.48 28.06
CA LYS A 116 -9.12 -15.17 27.75
C LYS A 116 -8.44 -14.53 28.96
N GLU A 117 -8.06 -15.30 29.96
CA GLU A 117 -7.29 -14.74 31.07
C GLU A 117 -6.02 -14.05 30.53
N PRO A 118 -5.75 -12.80 30.93
CA PRO A 118 -4.47 -12.19 30.63
C PRO A 118 -3.40 -13.05 31.28
N LEU A 119 -2.44 -13.52 30.49
CA LEU A 119 -1.18 -14.01 31.00
C LEU A 119 -0.58 -12.83 31.75
N THR A 120 -0.70 -12.82 33.08
CA THR A 120 0.03 -11.86 33.89
C THR A 120 1.48 -12.23 33.78
N ASP A 121 2.25 -11.38 33.10
CA ASP A 121 3.69 -11.45 33.02
C ASP A 121 4.27 -11.67 34.43
N MET A 122 4.79 -12.88 34.66
CA MET A 122 5.87 -13.06 35.61
C MET A 122 7.15 -12.83 34.84
N GLU A 123 7.67 -11.61 34.93
CA GLU A 123 9.11 -11.35 35.14
C GLU A 123 9.28 -9.86 35.44
N GLU A 124 9.14 -9.51 36.71
CA GLU A 124 10.08 -8.59 37.34
C GLU A 124 11.41 -9.33 37.50
N VAL A 125 12.45 -8.93 36.76
CA VAL A 125 13.86 -8.80 37.21
C VAL A 125 14.52 -7.70 36.38
#